data_AF-A0A8H4J9W2-F1
#
_entry.id   AF-A0A8H4J9W2-F1
#
_cell.length_a   1.000
_cell.length_b   1.000
_cell.length_c   1.000
_cell.angle_alpha   90.00
_cell.angle_beta   90.00
_cell.angle_gamma   90.00
#
_symmetry.space_group_name_H-M   'P 1'
#
loop_
_entity.id
_entity.type
_entity.pdbx_description
1 polymer ?
#
loop_
_entity_poly.entity_id
_entity_poly.type
_entity_poly.pdbx_seq_one_letter_code
_entity_poly.pdbx_strand_id
1 'polypeptide(L)'
;MKASHCRFMVGLLMRLTGGFNAAAGRTQLTLRFRTSSMANDDETRSKKALNVESPSFTPASVGSKKATFSSQAASAPAFTPRGLGSATPVGLQDGDSSVFNPATVREFTPNFDVNSTTTSANGSGQDGGISYDPFTVPTMNQGITTPQYNPYAEDPGALGGHGPGYFPAQNAFAAPVQPLQHHLYFPAGQRRDDLMPYHRVPHDLFLAEKDRIEIVNKLEATGQVLPNSQLPQLDNYHNLVPLDTTHRKNANIFGYPSWVYKATQTKSGHTYCLRRLEGYRLTNENAIRLVKEWRRINNGSVVSIIDAFTTRAFGDSSLIFVQNYFPLSKTLVEAHLTPSSTHGTRFQAKTPVSENVLWGYISQIANALQAIHSVNLAARCIDPSKIILTDKGRIRLSACSILDVVQYDAHRSIQELQQEDFIQFGRLLLCLTTNTLPVHLTNFNISLEQLSRVYSVELRDTVLWLLTPQQPPAQKGIDEFVRGIAGRITSTFDQNLQAYDKARADVMREVENGRAARLMMKLATINERYDFNGDQNWSENGERYMLKLFRDYVFHQVDGNGNPVLDMGHMLRCMSKLDVGTEERVCLTSRDEQTSFLVSYKELKKMLANSFGELVKASKSGRSF
;
A
#
# COMPACT_ATOMS: atom_id res chain seq x y z
N MET A 1 0.45 -21.88 -24.31
CA MET A 1 1.03 -21.09 -23.20
C MET A 1 0.06 -20.61 -22.09
N LYS A 2 -1.28 -20.70 -22.19
CA LYS A 2 -2.18 -20.22 -21.11
C LYS A 2 -2.65 -21.28 -20.06
N ALA A 3 -2.27 -22.55 -20.21
CA ALA A 3 -2.71 -23.61 -19.28
C ALA A 3 -1.79 -23.86 -18.06
N SER A 4 -0.51 -23.46 -18.13
CA SER A 4 0.48 -23.85 -17.10
C SER A 4 0.40 -23.01 -15.81
N HIS A 5 -0.07 -21.77 -15.87
CA HIS A 5 -0.17 -20.90 -14.69
C HIS A 5 -1.28 -21.36 -13.71
N CYS A 6 -2.37 -21.94 -14.20
CA CYS A 6 -3.48 -22.35 -13.34
C CYS A 6 -3.15 -23.59 -12.49
N ARG A 7 -2.28 -24.49 -13.00
CA ARG A 7 -1.81 -25.67 -12.23
C ARG A 7 -0.86 -25.30 -11.09
N PHE A 8 -0.16 -24.16 -11.18
CA PHE A 8 0.81 -23.75 -10.15
C PHE A 8 0.14 -23.24 -8.87
N MET A 9 -0.97 -22.51 -8.97
CA MET A 9 -1.73 -22.07 -7.78
C MET A 9 -2.45 -23.22 -7.06
N VAL A 10 -3.03 -24.18 -7.80
CA VAL A 10 -3.70 -25.34 -7.19
C VAL A 10 -2.69 -26.26 -6.48
N GLY A 11 -1.50 -26.45 -7.06
CA GLY A 11 -0.43 -27.24 -6.44
C GLY A 11 0.16 -26.63 -5.15
N LEU A 12 0.07 -25.31 -4.98
CA LEU A 12 0.52 -24.64 -3.75
C LEU A 12 -0.49 -24.79 -2.61
N LEU A 13 -1.80 -24.78 -2.92
CA LEU A 13 -2.86 -24.95 -1.91
C LEU A 13 -2.91 -26.38 -1.33
N MET A 14 -2.66 -27.40 -2.15
CA MET A 14 -2.62 -28.80 -1.69
C MET A 14 -1.38 -29.19 -0.88
N ARG A 15 -0.34 -28.35 -0.82
CA ARG A 15 0.88 -28.62 -0.02
C ARG A 15 0.84 -28.08 1.41
N LEU A 16 -0.23 -27.38 1.80
CA LEU A 16 -0.42 -26.87 3.16
C LEU A 16 -1.26 -27.80 4.05
N THR A 17 -1.76 -28.92 3.51
CA THR A 17 -2.56 -29.91 4.26
C THR A 17 -2.11 -31.35 3.93
N GLY A 18 -1.06 -31.83 4.62
CA GLY A 18 -0.64 -33.23 4.55
C GLY A 18 0.87 -33.41 4.66
N GLY A 19 1.36 -33.83 5.84
CA GLY A 19 2.80 -33.97 6.08
C GLY A 19 3.21 -34.59 7.42
N PHE A 20 2.32 -35.30 8.13
CA PHE A 20 2.74 -36.17 9.22
C PHE A 20 3.22 -37.50 8.64
N ASN A 21 4.49 -37.84 8.85
CA ASN A 21 5.04 -39.15 8.52
C ASN A 21 5.85 -39.66 9.73
N ALA A 22 5.22 -40.51 10.54
CA ALA A 22 5.85 -41.25 11.61
C ALA A 22 5.88 -42.74 11.24
N ALA A 23 6.90 -43.46 11.71
CA ALA A 23 7.28 -44.77 11.20
C ALA A 23 6.21 -45.87 11.41
N ALA A 24 6.22 -46.85 10.51
CA ALA A 24 5.34 -48.01 10.57
C ALA A 24 5.72 -48.96 11.73
N GLY A 25 4.78 -49.19 12.66
CA GLY A 25 4.82 -50.26 13.65
C GLY A 25 3.51 -51.05 13.59
N ARG A 26 3.59 -52.38 13.41
CA ARG A 26 2.41 -53.25 13.25
C ARG A 26 1.71 -53.53 14.58
N THR A 27 0.43 -53.17 14.70
CA THR A 27 -0.57 -53.99 15.43
C THR A 27 -1.96 -53.82 14.83
N GLN A 28 -2.74 -54.90 14.77
CA GLN A 28 -4.11 -54.89 14.26
C GLN A 28 -5.11 -54.31 15.27
N LEU A 29 -6.16 -53.64 14.79
CA LEU A 29 -7.52 -53.93 15.25
C LEU A 29 -8.53 -53.67 14.13
N THR A 30 -9.44 -54.61 13.90
CA THR A 30 -10.40 -54.57 12.78
C THR A 30 -11.78 -54.16 13.28
N LEU A 31 -12.41 -53.17 12.64
CA LEU A 31 -13.84 -52.91 12.79
C LEU A 31 -14.49 -52.74 11.41
N ARG A 32 -15.31 -53.73 11.05
CA ARG A 32 -16.05 -53.79 9.79
C ARG A 32 -17.32 -52.95 9.88
N PHE A 33 -17.64 -52.20 8.83
CA PHE A 33 -19.03 -51.86 8.53
C PHE A 33 -19.49 -52.64 7.29
N ARG A 34 -20.61 -53.35 7.43
CA ARG A 34 -21.27 -54.11 6.36
C ARG A 34 -22.24 -53.22 5.60
N THR A 35 -22.30 -53.40 4.29
CA THR A 35 -23.42 -53.00 3.44
C THR A 35 -24.43 -54.14 3.32
N SER A 36 -25.73 -53.86 3.44
CA SER A 36 -26.82 -54.74 2.99
C SER A 36 -28.11 -53.94 2.76
N SER A 37 -28.99 -54.44 1.90
CA SER A 37 -30.09 -53.70 1.26
C SER A 37 -31.46 -54.33 1.47
N MET A 38 -32.52 -53.52 1.31
CA MET A 38 -33.92 -53.86 0.96
C MET A 38 -34.72 -54.82 1.87
N ALA A 39 -35.88 -54.37 2.36
CA ALA A 39 -37.21 -54.87 1.98
C ALA A 39 -38.34 -54.15 2.77
N ASN A 40 -39.59 -54.22 2.27
CA ASN A 40 -40.81 -53.65 2.86
C ASN A 40 -41.32 -54.45 4.08
N ASP A 41 -42.14 -53.81 4.94
CA ASP A 41 -43.59 -54.08 5.03
C ASP A 41 -44.30 -53.14 6.03
N ASP A 42 -45.60 -53.34 6.25
CA ASP A 42 -46.62 -52.28 6.35
C ASP A 42 -47.29 -52.11 7.75
N GLU A 43 -48.06 -51.02 7.86
CA GLU A 43 -49.33 -50.84 8.59
C GLU A 43 -49.45 -50.55 10.13
N THR A 44 -50.19 -49.46 10.39
CA THR A 44 -51.14 -49.17 11.51
C THR A 44 -50.78 -48.43 12.84
N ARG A 45 -51.33 -47.19 12.94
CA ARG A 45 -52.16 -46.62 14.04
C ARG A 45 -51.61 -46.41 15.49
N SER A 46 -51.37 -45.14 15.89
CA SER A 46 -52.36 -44.30 16.64
C SER A 46 -51.83 -43.07 17.42
N LYS A 47 -52.32 -41.88 17.02
CA LYS A 47 -52.75 -40.71 17.84
C LYS A 47 -52.08 -40.38 19.20
N LYS A 48 -51.41 -39.22 19.27
CA LYS A 48 -51.99 -37.96 19.84
C LYS A 48 -51.10 -36.74 19.51
N ALA A 49 -51.70 -35.55 19.52
CA ALA A 49 -51.12 -34.30 19.02
C ALA A 49 -50.76 -33.31 20.14
N LEU A 50 -49.98 -32.27 19.80
CA LEU A 50 -50.30 -30.87 20.14
C LEU A 50 -49.76 -29.92 19.04
N ASN A 51 -50.35 -28.73 18.96
CA ASN A 51 -50.29 -27.79 17.82
C ASN A 51 -49.78 -26.41 18.28
N VAL A 52 -48.93 -25.74 17.50
CA VAL A 52 -48.66 -24.29 17.58
C VAL A 52 -48.35 -23.74 16.19
N GLU A 53 -49.25 -22.92 15.64
CA GLU A 53 -48.99 -22.00 14.52
C GLU A 53 -48.97 -20.55 15.03
N SER A 54 -48.29 -19.66 14.30
CA SER A 54 -48.30 -18.21 14.52
C SER A 54 -47.95 -17.48 13.20
N PRO A 55 -48.44 -16.24 12.98
CA PRO A 55 -49.30 -16.05 11.81
C PRO A 55 -48.69 -15.24 10.64
N SER A 56 -49.24 -15.47 9.45
CA SER A 56 -49.05 -14.65 8.25
C SER A 56 -50.06 -13.49 8.22
N PHE A 57 -49.63 -12.31 7.76
CA PHE A 57 -50.46 -11.10 7.71
C PHE A 57 -50.79 -10.70 6.27
N THR A 58 -52.08 -10.66 5.93
CA THR A 58 -52.59 -10.21 4.64
C THR A 58 -53.22 -8.81 4.75
N PRO A 59 -52.94 -7.88 3.81
CA PRO A 59 -53.55 -6.55 3.82
C PRO A 59 -54.98 -6.58 3.28
N ALA A 60 -55.88 -5.84 3.94
CA ALA A 60 -57.30 -5.77 3.61
C ALA A 60 -57.63 -4.72 2.52
N SER A 61 -58.74 -4.96 1.84
CA SER A 61 -59.34 -4.09 0.80
C SER A 61 -59.65 -2.67 1.29
N VAL A 62 -59.38 -1.67 0.44
CA VAL A 62 -59.85 -0.29 0.63
C VAL A 62 -60.91 0.03 -0.45
N GLY A 63 -62.09 0.45 0.01
CA GLY A 63 -63.25 0.73 -0.84
C GLY A 63 -63.19 2.06 -1.60
N SER A 64 -64.06 2.17 -2.60
CA SER A 64 -64.11 3.25 -3.59
C SER A 64 -64.96 4.46 -3.18
N LYS A 65 -64.44 5.69 -3.36
CA LYS A 65 -65.22 6.93 -3.60
C LYS A 65 -64.50 7.86 -4.59
N LYS A 66 -65.24 8.43 -5.55
CA LYS A 66 -64.86 9.63 -6.34
C LYS A 66 -65.22 10.90 -5.50
N ALA A 67 -64.84 12.15 -5.80
CA ALA A 67 -64.59 12.76 -7.11
C ALA A 67 -63.87 14.13 -7.06
N THR A 68 -63.52 14.64 -8.26
CA THR A 68 -63.46 16.07 -8.69
C THR A 68 -62.17 16.87 -8.46
N PHE A 69 -61.78 17.60 -9.52
CA PHE A 69 -60.65 18.53 -9.63
C PHE A 69 -60.96 19.92 -9.07
N SER A 70 -59.92 20.68 -8.69
CA SER A 70 -59.82 22.08 -9.13
C SER A 70 -58.36 22.53 -9.25
N SER A 71 -58.13 23.53 -10.09
CA SER A 71 -56.84 24.16 -10.36
C SER A 71 -56.98 25.68 -10.19
N GLN A 72 -56.21 26.29 -9.29
CA GLN A 72 -55.70 27.66 -9.36
C GLN A 72 -55.06 28.06 -8.02
N ALA A 73 -53.81 28.51 -8.06
CA ALA A 73 -53.23 29.50 -7.15
C ALA A 73 -51.82 29.87 -7.62
N ALA A 74 -51.72 30.63 -8.73
CA ALA A 74 -50.56 31.50 -8.91
C ALA A 74 -50.71 32.72 -7.98
N SER A 75 -49.60 33.38 -7.66
CA SER A 75 -49.48 34.62 -6.86
C SER A 75 -49.69 34.55 -5.33
N ALA A 76 -48.57 34.50 -4.59
CA ALA A 76 -48.29 35.19 -3.32
C ALA A 76 -46.77 35.07 -3.00
N PRO A 77 -46.15 35.94 -2.18
CA PRO A 77 -44.81 36.46 -2.50
C PRO A 77 -43.62 35.80 -1.77
N ALA A 78 -42.42 36.03 -2.32
CA ALA A 78 -41.15 35.66 -1.68
C ALA A 78 -40.89 36.50 -0.40
N PHE A 79 -40.56 35.83 0.70
CA PHE A 79 -40.35 36.46 2.00
C PHE A 79 -38.87 36.84 2.22
N THR A 80 -38.58 38.14 2.23
CA THR A 80 -37.25 38.69 2.60
C THR A 80 -37.29 39.39 3.95
N PRO A 81 -36.47 38.99 4.94
CA PRO A 81 -36.30 39.77 6.18
C PRO A 81 -35.21 40.86 6.04
N ARG A 82 -35.63 42.13 5.96
CA ARG A 82 -34.92 43.25 6.62
C ARG A 82 -35.46 43.32 8.05
N GLY A 83 -34.75 43.73 9.11
CA GLY A 83 -33.36 44.18 9.28
C GLY A 83 -33.26 45.03 10.57
N LEU A 84 -32.09 45.10 11.20
CA LEU A 84 -31.66 45.98 12.32
C LEU A 84 -30.15 45.71 12.46
N GLY A 85 -29.19 46.58 12.12
CA GLY A 85 -28.93 47.91 12.69
C GLY A 85 -27.93 47.74 13.86
N SER A 86 -26.68 48.21 13.85
CA SER A 86 -25.90 49.07 12.92
C SER A 86 -24.42 48.58 12.91
N ALA A 87 -23.41 49.18 12.26
CA ALA A 87 -23.22 50.48 11.60
C ALA A 87 -22.27 50.38 10.38
N THR A 88 -21.64 51.49 9.98
CA THR A 88 -20.68 51.63 8.84
C THR A 88 -19.58 52.66 9.19
N PRO A 89 -18.52 52.91 8.37
CA PRO A 89 -18.61 53.62 7.06
C PRO A 89 -18.07 52.79 5.85
N VAL A 90 -18.71 52.82 4.66
CA VAL A 90 -18.46 53.72 3.49
C VAL A 90 -17.04 53.57 2.88
N GLY A 91 -16.82 53.32 1.57
CA GLY A 91 -17.71 53.08 0.42
C GLY A 91 -17.13 53.63 -0.90
N LEU A 92 -17.31 52.96 -2.04
CA LEU A 92 -17.18 53.50 -3.42
C LEU A 92 -17.77 52.50 -4.45
N GLN A 93 -18.36 53.01 -5.54
CA GLN A 93 -19.01 52.23 -6.61
C GLN A 93 -18.19 52.28 -7.91
N ASP A 94 -18.29 51.23 -8.74
CA ASP A 94 -18.82 51.25 -10.13
C ASP A 94 -18.24 50.15 -11.03
N GLY A 95 -18.98 49.79 -12.10
CA GLY A 95 -18.38 49.29 -13.35
C GLY A 95 -18.60 47.82 -13.73
N ASP A 96 -19.62 47.61 -14.58
CA ASP A 96 -19.80 46.57 -15.61
C ASP A 96 -19.44 45.07 -15.39
N SER A 97 -20.42 44.22 -15.73
CA SER A 97 -20.26 42.77 -15.85
C SER A 97 -19.85 42.35 -17.28
N SER A 98 -18.58 41.99 -17.48
CA SER A 98 -18.11 41.43 -18.76
C SER A 98 -18.42 39.93 -18.90
N VAL A 99 -19.19 39.55 -19.92
CA VAL A 99 -19.48 38.14 -20.26
C VAL A 99 -18.22 37.43 -20.78
N PHE A 100 -17.90 36.26 -20.23
CA PHE A 100 -16.73 35.47 -20.62
C PHE A 100 -16.96 34.71 -21.93
N ASN A 101 -16.18 35.03 -22.97
CA ASN A 101 -16.21 34.34 -24.27
C ASN A 101 -14.97 33.44 -24.42
N PRO A 102 -15.12 32.09 -24.47
CA PRO A 102 -14.00 31.16 -24.48
C PRO A 102 -13.23 31.08 -25.83
N ALA A 103 -13.62 31.83 -26.86
CA ALA A 103 -13.03 31.73 -28.21
C ALA A 103 -11.70 32.50 -28.43
N THR A 104 -11.06 33.04 -27.38
CA THR A 104 -9.85 33.90 -27.52
C THR A 104 -8.62 33.42 -26.76
N VAL A 105 -8.62 32.20 -26.22
CA VAL A 105 -7.43 31.61 -25.59
C VAL A 105 -6.41 31.22 -26.66
N ARG A 106 -5.32 31.99 -26.77
CA ARG A 106 -4.15 31.58 -27.57
C ARG A 106 -3.46 30.38 -26.92
N GLU A 107 -3.22 29.37 -27.74
CA GLU A 107 -2.56 28.11 -27.43
C GLU A 107 -1.11 28.34 -26.95
N PHE A 108 -0.76 27.82 -25.77
CA PHE A 108 0.52 28.10 -25.13
C PHE A 108 1.59 27.09 -25.58
N THR A 109 2.31 27.42 -26.66
CA THR A 109 3.50 26.69 -27.12
C THR A 109 4.77 27.35 -26.58
N PRO A 110 5.56 26.69 -25.71
CA PRO A 110 6.81 27.25 -25.23
C PRO A 110 7.93 27.04 -26.26
N ASN A 111 8.23 28.07 -27.05
CA ASN A 111 9.49 28.13 -27.79
C ASN A 111 10.66 28.34 -26.82
N PHE A 112 11.70 27.51 -26.95
CA PHE A 112 13.00 27.75 -26.32
C PHE A 112 13.85 28.63 -27.24
N ASP A 113 14.22 29.82 -26.77
CA ASP A 113 15.24 30.66 -27.41
C ASP A 113 16.41 30.90 -26.46
N VAL A 114 17.62 30.61 -26.93
CA VAL A 114 18.86 30.62 -26.12
C VAL A 114 19.77 31.74 -26.59
N ASN A 115 19.38 32.99 -26.31
CA ASN A 115 20.30 34.14 -26.15
C ASN A 115 19.54 35.45 -25.89
N SER A 116 19.69 36.04 -24.70
CA SER A 116 19.75 37.51 -24.52
C SER A 116 20.03 37.89 -23.06
N THR A 117 21.30 38.12 -22.73
CA THR A 117 21.72 38.77 -21.48
C THR A 117 21.66 40.29 -21.63
N THR A 118 20.55 40.91 -21.22
CA THR A 118 20.48 42.36 -21.02
C THR A 118 19.71 42.71 -19.75
N THR A 119 20.44 42.81 -18.63
CA THR A 119 19.97 43.47 -17.41
C THR A 119 20.01 44.98 -17.60
N SER A 120 18.86 45.64 -17.48
CA SER A 120 18.76 47.11 -17.46
C SER A 120 19.25 47.67 -16.12
N ALA A 121 20.32 48.45 -16.14
CA ALA A 121 20.93 49.06 -14.96
C ALA A 121 20.31 50.43 -14.62
N ASN A 122 20.42 50.84 -13.35
CA ASN A 122 20.06 52.16 -12.87
C ASN A 122 21.03 52.59 -11.75
N GLY A 123 21.73 53.72 -11.89
CA GLY A 123 22.44 54.39 -10.79
C GLY A 123 23.99 54.36 -10.75
N SER A 124 24.62 55.39 -11.33
CA SER A 124 25.82 56.14 -10.86
C SER A 124 27.14 55.46 -10.43
N GLY A 125 28.27 55.88 -11.04
CA GLY A 125 29.58 56.00 -10.37
C GLY A 125 30.81 55.49 -11.13
N GLN A 126 31.83 56.35 -11.32
CA GLN A 126 33.22 56.02 -11.74
C GLN A 126 33.88 54.97 -10.80
N ASP A 127 34.94 54.23 -11.14
CA ASP A 127 36.05 54.52 -12.07
C ASP A 127 36.66 53.22 -12.68
N GLY A 128 37.58 53.32 -13.65
CA GLY A 128 38.06 52.19 -14.47
C GLY A 128 39.22 51.35 -13.92
N GLY A 129 39.40 50.12 -14.44
CA GLY A 129 40.62 49.33 -14.20
C GLY A 129 40.58 47.83 -14.55
N ILE A 130 41.14 47.48 -15.72
CA ILE A 130 41.85 46.22 -16.07
C ILE A 130 41.10 44.86 -15.88
N SER A 131 40.98 44.12 -16.99
CA SER A 131 40.51 42.73 -17.03
C SER A 131 41.59 41.75 -16.54
N TYR A 132 41.21 40.75 -15.74
CA TYR A 132 42.06 39.61 -15.38
C TYR A 132 41.21 38.32 -15.37
N ASP A 133 41.65 37.31 -16.12
CA ASP A 133 41.04 35.97 -16.17
C ASP A 133 41.75 35.05 -15.16
N PRO A 134 41.06 34.49 -14.14
CA PRO A 134 41.67 33.67 -13.11
C PRO A 134 41.67 32.14 -13.40
N PHE A 135 41.34 31.68 -14.61
CA PHE A 135 41.33 30.25 -14.94
C PHE A 135 42.71 29.62 -15.25
N THR A 136 43.67 29.72 -14.33
CA THR A 136 44.78 28.73 -14.23
C THR A 136 45.35 28.61 -12.81
N VAL A 137 44.90 27.63 -12.04
CA VAL A 137 45.65 27.07 -10.90
C VAL A 137 45.52 25.54 -10.90
N PRO A 138 46.64 24.79 -10.78
CA PRO A 138 46.62 23.33 -10.88
C PRO A 138 46.05 22.68 -9.62
N THR A 139 45.15 21.72 -9.80
CA THR A 139 44.48 21.00 -8.71
C THR A 139 45.42 20.04 -7.99
N MET A 140 45.81 20.39 -6.76
CA MET A 140 46.45 19.46 -5.83
C MET A 140 45.36 18.55 -5.22
N ASN A 141 45.34 17.29 -5.63
CA ASN A 141 44.22 16.37 -5.38
C ASN A 141 44.22 15.83 -3.93
N GLN A 142 43.46 16.47 -3.04
CA GLN A 142 43.09 15.94 -1.71
C GLN A 142 41.65 15.42 -1.78
N GLY A 143 41.46 14.12 -1.51
CA GLY A 143 40.19 13.43 -1.73
C GLY A 143 39.11 13.79 -0.72
N ILE A 144 38.26 14.77 -1.05
CA ILE A 144 36.99 15.04 -0.35
C ILE A 144 35.85 14.47 -1.18
N THR A 145 35.23 13.38 -0.70
CA THR A 145 34.02 12.82 -1.32
C THR A 145 32.82 13.71 -1.00
N THR A 146 32.36 14.50 -1.96
CA THR A 146 31.09 15.22 -1.84
C THR A 146 29.93 14.25 -1.65
N PRO A 147 29.09 14.37 -0.61
CA PRO A 147 27.95 13.49 -0.42
C PRO A 147 26.95 13.64 -1.57
N GLN A 148 26.46 12.51 -2.11
CA GLN A 148 25.55 12.52 -3.24
C GLN A 148 24.17 13.05 -2.82
N TYR A 149 23.68 14.06 -3.54
CA TYR A 149 22.34 14.61 -3.36
C TYR A 149 21.25 13.58 -3.70
N ASN A 150 20.41 13.26 -2.73
CA ASN A 150 19.21 12.45 -2.91
C ASN A 150 17.97 13.36 -2.82
N PRO A 151 17.35 13.76 -3.96
CA PRO A 151 16.19 14.66 -3.96
C PRO A 151 14.94 14.07 -3.29
N TYR A 152 14.98 12.79 -2.90
CA TYR A 152 13.87 12.06 -2.30
C TYR A 152 14.07 11.75 -0.80
N ALA A 153 15.15 12.26 -0.17
CA ALA A 153 15.33 12.15 1.28
C ALA A 153 14.37 13.10 2.02
N GLU A 154 13.93 12.73 3.24
CA GLU A 154 13.10 13.62 4.08
C GLU A 154 13.84 14.94 4.44
N ASP A 155 15.18 14.94 4.42
CA ASP A 155 16.03 16.13 4.46
C ASP A 155 17.19 15.99 3.44
N PRO A 156 17.07 16.57 2.23
CA PRO A 156 18.13 16.52 1.22
C PRO A 156 19.39 17.32 1.60
N GLY A 157 19.30 18.24 2.57
CA GLY A 157 20.41 19.07 3.05
C GLY A 157 21.27 18.38 4.10
N ALA A 158 20.67 17.56 4.98
CA ALA A 158 21.36 16.79 6.01
C ALA A 158 22.33 15.72 5.48
N LEU A 159 22.30 15.43 4.17
CA LEU A 159 23.31 14.60 3.50
C LEU A 159 24.70 15.29 3.49
N GLY A 160 24.73 16.63 3.55
CA GLY A 160 25.90 17.50 3.64
C GLY A 160 26.60 17.46 5.00
N GLY A 161 27.13 16.31 5.42
CA GLY A 161 27.76 16.09 6.72
C GLY A 161 29.13 16.74 6.92
N HIS A 162 29.29 18.04 6.68
CA HIS A 162 30.39 18.87 7.16
C HIS A 162 29.80 20.05 7.96
N GLY A 163 30.53 20.58 8.95
CA GLY A 163 30.05 21.68 9.81
C GLY A 163 29.73 22.97 9.05
N PRO A 164 29.24 24.03 9.72
CA PRO A 164 28.74 25.25 9.06
C PRO A 164 29.83 25.95 8.22
N GLY A 165 29.92 25.55 6.95
CA GLY A 165 30.84 26.09 5.97
C GLY A 165 30.34 27.45 5.50
N TYR A 166 31.21 28.45 5.57
CA TYR A 166 30.86 29.86 5.32
C TYR A 166 30.61 30.19 3.83
N PHE A 167 30.47 29.18 2.97
CA PHE A 167 30.29 29.32 1.52
C PHE A 167 29.11 28.46 1.07
N PRO A 168 28.11 29.01 0.35
CA PRO A 168 27.02 28.22 -0.20
C PRO A 168 27.56 27.25 -1.25
N ALA A 169 27.13 25.98 -1.17
CA ALA A 169 27.47 25.00 -2.19
C ALA A 169 26.94 25.45 -3.55
N GLN A 170 27.81 25.45 -4.57
CA GLN A 170 27.44 25.86 -5.92
C GLN A 170 26.47 24.84 -6.50
N ASN A 171 25.20 25.23 -6.64
CA ASN A 171 24.10 24.35 -7.02
C ASN A 171 24.44 23.56 -8.30
N ALA A 172 24.62 22.25 -8.17
CA ALA A 172 24.40 21.35 -9.28
C ALA A 172 22.96 21.57 -9.78
N PHE A 173 22.78 21.69 -11.09
CA PHE A 173 21.49 22.01 -11.70
C PHE A 173 20.54 20.80 -11.56
N ALA A 174 19.94 20.67 -10.38
CA ALA A 174 18.88 19.71 -10.13
C ALA A 174 17.70 20.13 -11.01
N ALA A 175 17.44 19.33 -12.06
CA ALA A 175 16.17 19.45 -12.78
C ALA A 175 15.06 19.37 -11.72
N PRO A 176 14.20 20.40 -11.59
CA PRO A 176 13.18 20.40 -10.56
C PRO A 176 12.28 19.21 -10.83
N VAL A 177 12.34 18.21 -9.94
CA VAL A 177 11.34 17.15 -9.90
C VAL A 177 10.05 17.87 -9.60
N GLN A 178 9.26 18.11 -10.65
CA GLN A 178 7.94 18.72 -10.52
C GLN A 178 7.21 17.90 -9.45
N PRO A 179 6.83 18.52 -8.31
CA PRO A 179 6.23 17.77 -7.22
C PRO A 179 5.00 17.09 -7.78
N LEU A 180 5.00 15.76 -7.74
CA LEU A 180 3.91 14.96 -8.26
C LEU A 180 2.62 15.50 -7.67
N GLN A 181 1.64 15.75 -8.53
CA GLN A 181 0.49 16.58 -8.18
C GLN A 181 -0.53 15.78 -7.36
N HIS A 182 -0.11 15.25 -6.21
CA HIS A 182 -0.96 14.54 -5.25
C HIS A 182 -2.16 15.39 -4.80
N HIS A 183 -2.01 16.72 -4.87
CA HIS A 183 -3.08 17.70 -4.65
C HIS A 183 -4.23 17.64 -5.68
N LEU A 184 -4.06 16.99 -6.84
CA LEU A 184 -5.16 16.73 -7.78
C LEU A 184 -6.06 15.56 -7.34
N TYR A 185 -5.64 14.78 -6.34
CA TYR A 185 -6.44 13.70 -5.77
C TYR A 185 -7.27 14.13 -4.54
N PHE A 186 -7.27 15.42 -4.20
CA PHE A 186 -8.07 15.97 -3.10
C PHE A 186 -9.58 15.87 -3.39
N PRO A 187 -10.39 15.32 -2.46
CA PRO A 187 -11.83 15.48 -2.50
C PRO A 187 -12.20 16.90 -2.08
N ALA A 188 -12.28 17.81 -3.06
CA ALA A 188 -12.91 19.11 -2.89
C ALA A 188 -14.45 18.94 -2.78
N GLY A 189 -14.93 18.40 -1.66
CA GLY A 189 -16.34 18.11 -1.44
C GLY A 189 -16.70 18.00 0.03
N GLN A 190 -17.79 18.66 0.42
CA GLN A 190 -18.36 18.51 1.76
C GLN A 190 -18.87 17.07 1.94
N ARG A 191 -18.43 16.40 3.01
CA ARG A 191 -19.03 15.13 3.42
C ARG A 191 -20.47 15.42 3.85
N ARG A 192 -21.43 14.81 3.14
CA ARG A 192 -22.84 14.88 3.52
C ARG A 192 -23.11 13.83 4.58
N ASP A 193 -23.37 14.27 5.80
CA ASP A 193 -23.68 13.40 6.94
C ASP A 193 -25.19 13.07 7.02
N ASP A 194 -26.02 13.69 6.16
CA ASP A 194 -27.47 13.54 6.03
C ASP A 194 -27.91 12.45 5.02
N LEU A 195 -27.04 11.47 4.74
CA LEU A 195 -27.31 10.41 3.77
C LEU A 195 -28.18 9.29 4.36
N MET A 196 -29.25 8.92 3.65
CA MET A 196 -30.05 7.74 4.00
C MET A 196 -29.26 6.43 3.78
N PRO A 197 -29.59 5.31 4.46
CA PRO A 197 -28.81 4.07 4.39
C PRO A 197 -28.65 3.43 3.01
N TYR A 198 -29.46 3.82 2.02
CA TYR A 198 -29.39 3.39 0.63
C TYR A 198 -28.73 4.42 -0.32
N HIS A 199 -28.49 5.65 0.13
CA HIS A 199 -27.70 6.63 -0.62
C HIS A 199 -26.21 6.27 -0.54
N ARG A 200 -25.50 6.44 -1.65
CA ARG A 200 -24.04 6.28 -1.73
C ARG A 200 -23.46 7.51 -2.40
N VAL A 201 -22.32 7.98 -1.91
CA VAL A 201 -21.52 8.97 -2.63
C VAL A 201 -20.56 8.26 -3.60
N PRO A 202 -20.11 8.94 -4.67
CA PRO A 202 -19.00 8.51 -5.52
C PRO A 202 -17.89 7.72 -4.82
N HIS A 203 -17.37 8.25 -3.70
CA HIS A 203 -16.25 7.68 -2.97
C HIS A 203 -16.55 6.33 -2.29
N ASP A 204 -17.82 5.99 -2.02
CA ASP A 204 -18.19 4.70 -1.42
C ASP A 204 -18.02 3.52 -2.40
N LEU A 205 -18.03 3.80 -3.71
CA LEU A 205 -18.02 2.82 -4.80
C LEU A 205 -16.60 2.34 -5.16
N PHE A 206 -15.56 3.04 -4.70
CA PHE A 206 -14.15 2.78 -5.02
C PHE A 206 -13.35 2.49 -3.75
N LEU A 207 -12.06 2.18 -3.88
CA LEU A 207 -11.14 2.06 -2.75
C LEU A 207 -11.12 3.33 -1.88
N ALA A 208 -11.06 3.14 -0.56
CA ALA A 208 -10.98 4.23 0.40
C ALA A 208 -9.74 5.12 0.16
N GLU A 209 -9.92 6.44 0.24
CA GLU A 209 -8.91 7.44 -0.12
C GLU A 209 -7.56 7.22 0.58
N LYS A 210 -7.58 6.97 1.89
CA LYS A 210 -6.36 6.76 2.68
C LYS A 210 -5.57 5.55 2.16
N ASP A 211 -6.26 4.45 1.91
CA ASP A 211 -5.66 3.20 1.43
C ASP A 211 -5.12 3.40 0.00
N ARG A 212 -5.84 4.15 -0.85
CA ARG A 212 -5.40 4.58 -2.20
C ARG A 212 -4.10 5.40 -2.15
N ILE A 213 -4.04 6.43 -1.31
CA ILE A 213 -2.85 7.29 -1.17
C ILE A 213 -1.65 6.48 -0.67
N GLU A 214 -1.84 5.62 0.33
CA GLU A 214 -0.77 4.78 0.86
C GLU A 214 -0.23 3.81 -0.20
N ILE A 215 -1.10 3.20 -1.01
CA ILE A 215 -0.69 2.32 -2.11
C ILE A 215 0.06 3.09 -3.20
N VAL A 216 -0.43 4.26 -3.61
CA VAL A 216 0.26 5.10 -4.62
C VAL A 216 1.65 5.48 -4.15
N ASN A 217 1.80 5.96 -2.92
CA ASN A 217 3.10 6.35 -2.36
C ASN A 217 4.06 5.14 -2.29
N LYS A 218 3.57 3.94 -1.91
CA LYS A 218 4.38 2.71 -1.91
C LYS A 218 4.80 2.27 -3.32
N LEU A 219 3.94 2.42 -4.32
CA LEU A 219 4.26 2.13 -5.73
C LEU A 219 5.30 3.10 -6.28
N GLU A 220 5.15 4.40 -5.99
CA GLU A 220 6.09 5.45 -6.39
C GLU A 220 7.48 5.22 -5.78
N ALA A 221 7.57 5.01 -4.46
CA ALA A 221 8.83 4.68 -3.78
C ALA A 221 9.50 3.41 -4.36
N THR A 222 8.70 2.46 -4.86
CA THR A 222 9.20 1.28 -5.58
C THR A 222 9.74 1.65 -6.97
N GLY A 223 9.05 2.49 -7.74
CA GLY A 223 9.45 2.93 -9.08
C GLY A 223 10.55 4.00 -9.15
N GLN A 224 10.80 4.73 -8.05
CA GLN A 224 11.79 5.80 -7.93
C GLN A 224 13.19 5.39 -8.42
N VAL A 225 13.87 6.25 -9.16
CA VAL A 225 15.27 6.06 -9.60
C VAL A 225 16.09 7.32 -9.35
N LEU A 226 17.42 7.19 -9.33
CA LEU A 226 18.33 8.34 -9.33
C LEU A 226 19.02 8.45 -10.70
N PRO A 227 18.52 9.31 -11.61
CA PRO A 227 19.24 9.66 -12.83
C PRO A 227 20.61 10.23 -12.49
N ASN A 228 21.64 9.88 -13.27
CA ASN A 228 23.02 10.36 -13.10
C ASN A 228 23.62 10.11 -11.69
N SER A 229 23.18 9.03 -11.02
CA SER A 229 23.75 8.57 -9.76
C SER A 229 25.24 8.23 -9.89
N GLN A 230 26.05 8.64 -8.90
CA GLN A 230 27.46 8.26 -8.79
C GLN A 230 27.64 6.89 -8.09
N LEU A 231 26.55 6.25 -7.66
CA LEU A 231 26.57 4.91 -7.10
C LEU A 231 26.90 3.87 -8.18
N PRO A 232 27.74 2.87 -7.87
CA PRO A 232 28.14 1.87 -8.84
C PRO A 232 26.96 0.97 -9.24
N GLN A 233 27.00 0.49 -10.48
CA GLN A 233 26.22 -0.68 -10.87
C GLN A 233 26.93 -1.95 -10.38
N LEU A 234 26.16 -2.91 -9.88
CA LEU A 234 26.64 -4.22 -9.45
C LEU A 234 26.23 -5.26 -10.50
N ASP A 235 26.99 -6.35 -10.66
CA ASP A 235 26.84 -7.31 -11.77
C ASP A 235 25.38 -7.81 -12.01
N ASN A 236 24.61 -7.99 -10.94
CA ASN A 236 23.21 -8.43 -10.99
C ASN A 236 22.20 -7.36 -10.51
N TYR A 237 22.64 -6.15 -10.13
CA TYR A 237 21.81 -5.11 -9.53
C TYR A 237 22.18 -3.69 -9.99
N HIS A 238 21.20 -2.96 -10.49
CA HIS A 238 21.34 -1.58 -10.96
C HIS A 238 20.30 -0.65 -10.30
N ASN A 239 20.31 0.63 -10.67
CA ASN A 239 19.41 1.67 -10.13
C ASN A 239 19.46 1.75 -8.59
N LEU A 240 20.67 1.82 -8.02
CA LEU A 240 20.83 1.95 -6.57
C LEU A 240 20.30 3.30 -6.09
N VAL A 241 19.41 3.27 -5.09
CA VAL A 241 18.83 4.44 -4.42
C VAL A 241 19.02 4.30 -2.91
N PRO A 242 19.76 5.20 -2.23
CA PRO A 242 19.91 5.15 -0.77
C PRO A 242 18.56 5.30 -0.06
N LEU A 243 18.35 4.49 0.98
CA LEU A 243 17.17 4.52 1.84
C LEU A 243 17.43 5.13 3.22
N ASP A 244 18.69 5.21 3.65
CA ASP A 244 19.05 5.85 4.92
C ASP A 244 18.86 7.38 4.83
N THR A 245 18.02 7.93 5.69
CA THR A 245 17.74 9.38 5.75
C THR A 245 18.80 10.19 6.49
N THR A 246 19.75 9.53 7.17
CA THR A 246 20.83 10.21 7.91
C THR A 246 22.18 9.55 7.66
N HIS A 247 23.19 10.32 7.22
CA HIS A 247 24.58 9.87 7.01
C HIS A 247 25.34 9.64 8.34
N ARG A 248 24.68 9.14 9.38
CA ARG A 248 25.36 8.79 10.64
C ARG A 248 26.08 7.46 10.44
N LYS A 249 27.42 7.51 10.35
CA LYS A 249 28.33 6.34 10.37
C LYS A 249 28.26 5.60 11.72
N ASN A 250 27.13 4.99 12.03
CA ASN A 250 26.87 4.30 13.28
C ASN A 250 27.22 2.80 13.12
N ALA A 251 28.48 2.47 13.39
CA ALA A 251 28.97 1.09 13.30
C ALA A 251 28.50 0.17 14.46
N ASN A 252 27.81 0.71 15.47
CA ASN A 252 27.72 0.09 16.80
C ASN A 252 27.04 -1.28 16.86
N ILE A 253 26.11 -1.61 15.95
CA ILE A 253 25.36 -2.88 16.01
C ILE A 253 26.07 -4.01 15.28
N PHE A 254 26.70 -3.74 14.14
CA PHE A 254 27.35 -4.77 13.31
C PHE A 254 28.89 -4.73 13.39
N GLY A 255 29.49 -3.75 14.06
CA GLY A 255 30.94 -3.49 14.03
C GLY A 255 31.45 -2.82 12.75
N TYR A 256 30.57 -2.58 11.77
CA TYR A 256 30.87 -1.95 10.48
C TYR A 256 29.84 -0.84 10.20
N PRO A 257 30.23 0.29 9.56
CA PRO A 257 29.27 1.23 9.00
C PRO A 257 28.38 0.50 7.99
N SER A 258 27.06 0.65 8.12
CA SER A 258 26.09 -0.02 7.24
C SER A 258 25.24 0.98 6.47
N TRP A 259 25.06 0.71 5.18
CA TRP A 259 24.19 1.47 4.29
C TRP A 259 23.09 0.57 3.73
N VAL A 260 21.94 1.14 3.41
CA VAL A 260 20.79 0.45 2.83
C VAL A 260 20.40 1.13 1.52
N TYR A 261 20.35 0.34 0.45
CA TYR A 261 19.95 0.79 -0.89
C TYR A 261 18.75 -0.01 -1.37
N LYS A 262 17.82 0.63 -2.07
CA LYS A 262 16.92 -0.05 -3.00
C LYS A 262 17.70 -0.30 -4.29
N ALA A 263 17.54 -1.46 -4.91
CA ALA A 263 18.11 -1.77 -6.22
C ALA A 263 17.20 -2.67 -7.06
N THR A 264 17.30 -2.59 -8.38
CA THR A 264 16.58 -3.43 -9.34
C THR A 264 17.48 -4.58 -9.80
N GLN A 265 16.98 -5.82 -9.77
CA GLN A 265 17.73 -6.99 -10.25
C GLN A 265 17.66 -7.10 -11.79
N THR A 266 18.82 -7.12 -12.44
CA THR A 266 18.96 -7.08 -13.92
C THR A 266 18.16 -8.16 -14.64
N LYS A 267 18.12 -9.39 -14.10
CA LYS A 267 17.52 -10.56 -14.78
C LYS A 267 16.00 -10.63 -14.70
N SER A 268 15.38 -9.99 -13.72
CA SER A 268 13.97 -10.22 -13.38
C SER A 268 13.15 -8.94 -13.19
N GLY A 269 13.79 -7.77 -13.13
CA GLY A 269 13.14 -6.50 -12.84
C GLY A 269 12.64 -6.35 -11.39
N HIS A 270 12.80 -7.37 -10.54
CA HIS A 270 12.35 -7.29 -9.15
C HIS A 270 13.21 -6.32 -8.35
N THR A 271 12.55 -5.59 -7.45
CA THR A 271 13.18 -4.61 -6.57
C THR A 271 13.55 -5.25 -5.24
N TYR A 272 14.79 -5.05 -4.80
CA TYR A 272 15.35 -5.62 -3.58
C TYR A 272 15.97 -4.54 -2.69
N CYS A 273 16.10 -4.87 -1.40
CA CYS A 273 16.84 -4.12 -0.42
C CYS A 273 18.26 -4.68 -0.34
N LEU A 274 19.27 -3.85 -0.57
CA LEU A 274 20.69 -4.19 -0.46
C LEU A 274 21.26 -3.51 0.79
N ARG A 275 21.59 -4.30 1.81
CA ARG A 275 22.33 -3.80 2.97
C ARG A 275 23.83 -4.04 2.77
N ARG A 276 24.57 -2.94 2.63
CA ARG A 276 26.04 -2.92 2.54
C ARG A 276 26.65 -2.80 3.94
N LEU A 277 27.69 -3.57 4.22
CA LEU A 277 28.67 -3.31 5.27
C LEU A 277 29.96 -2.79 4.62
N GLU A 278 30.30 -1.54 4.92
CA GLU A 278 31.49 -0.83 4.43
C GLU A 278 32.76 -1.38 5.10
N GLY A 279 33.83 -1.58 4.33
CA GLY A 279 35.12 -2.05 4.82
C GLY A 279 35.20 -3.53 5.23
N TYR A 280 34.13 -4.33 5.10
CA TYR A 280 34.16 -5.75 5.42
C TYR A 280 35.08 -6.54 4.47
N ARG A 281 36.08 -7.21 5.05
CA ARG A 281 36.97 -8.14 4.33
C ARG A 281 36.61 -9.57 4.69
N LEU A 282 36.17 -10.33 3.70
CA LEU A 282 35.87 -11.75 3.85
C LEU A 282 37.17 -12.54 4.08
N THR A 283 37.30 -13.12 5.27
CA THR A 283 38.40 -14.02 5.65
C THR A 283 38.07 -15.49 5.34
N ASN A 284 36.80 -15.88 5.48
CA ASN A 284 36.35 -17.26 5.35
C ASN A 284 35.05 -17.35 4.53
N GLU A 285 35.11 -17.95 3.34
CA GLU A 285 33.93 -18.11 2.47
C GLU A 285 32.79 -18.90 3.11
N ASN A 286 33.08 -19.76 4.10
CA ASN A 286 32.05 -20.52 4.80
C ASN A 286 31.14 -19.62 5.65
N ALA A 287 31.58 -18.43 6.03
CA ALA A 287 30.73 -17.44 6.70
C ALA A 287 29.52 -17.05 5.83
N ILE A 288 29.76 -16.74 4.55
CA ILE A 288 28.68 -16.42 3.59
C ILE A 288 27.76 -17.63 3.34
N ARG A 289 28.26 -18.86 3.49
CA ARG A 289 27.42 -20.06 3.30
C ARG A 289 26.28 -20.15 4.34
N LEU A 290 26.42 -19.59 5.53
CA LEU A 290 25.35 -19.54 6.54
C LEU A 290 24.10 -18.79 6.07
N VAL A 291 24.25 -17.83 5.15
CA VAL A 291 23.15 -17.09 4.52
C VAL A 291 22.19 -18.03 3.77
N LYS A 292 22.66 -19.20 3.31
CA LYS A 292 21.83 -20.23 2.68
C LYS A 292 20.93 -20.95 3.69
N GLU A 293 21.35 -21.13 4.94
CA GLU A 293 20.54 -21.76 5.99
C GLU A 293 19.31 -20.91 6.36
N TRP A 294 19.43 -19.59 6.25
CA TRP A 294 18.33 -18.64 6.43
C TRP A 294 17.26 -18.72 5.35
N ARG A 295 17.56 -19.28 4.16
CA ARG A 295 16.55 -19.54 3.11
C ARG A 295 15.52 -20.61 3.51
N ARG A 296 15.78 -21.38 4.58
CA ARG A 296 14.83 -22.34 5.16
C ARG A 296 13.70 -21.66 5.95
N ILE A 297 13.90 -20.41 6.37
CA ILE A 297 12.91 -19.64 7.15
C ILE A 297 11.99 -18.88 6.20
N ASN A 298 10.72 -19.30 6.16
CA ASN A 298 9.64 -18.57 5.51
C ASN A 298 8.64 -18.10 6.58
N ASN A 299 8.80 -16.86 7.06
CA ASN A 299 8.01 -16.33 8.17
C ASN A 299 7.54 -14.89 7.90
N GLY A 300 6.28 -14.59 8.20
CA GLY A 300 5.68 -13.27 7.97
C GLY A 300 6.27 -12.11 8.78
N SER A 301 6.98 -12.39 9.87
CA SER A 301 7.64 -11.45 10.78
C SER A 301 9.15 -11.33 10.55
N VAL A 302 9.71 -11.99 9.54
CA VAL A 302 11.14 -11.93 9.19
C VAL A 302 11.28 -11.39 7.77
N VAL A 303 12.19 -10.46 7.54
CA VAL A 303 12.56 -10.05 6.18
C VAL A 303 13.36 -11.18 5.55
N SER A 304 12.85 -11.78 4.48
CA SER A 304 13.55 -12.88 3.79
C SER A 304 14.90 -12.41 3.24
N ILE A 305 15.94 -13.13 3.63
CA ILE A 305 17.27 -13.05 3.06
C ILE A 305 17.26 -13.82 1.74
N ILE A 306 17.69 -13.17 0.67
CA ILE A 306 17.72 -13.74 -0.68
C ILE A 306 19.12 -14.24 -1.00
N ASP A 307 20.15 -13.42 -0.81
CA ASP A 307 21.54 -13.75 -1.14
C ASP A 307 22.52 -12.87 -0.36
N ALA A 308 23.81 -13.21 -0.39
CA ALA A 308 24.86 -12.30 0.06
C ALA A 308 26.16 -12.51 -0.72
N PHE A 309 26.87 -11.43 -0.99
CA PHE A 309 28.09 -11.44 -1.80
C PHE A 309 29.02 -10.29 -1.41
N THR A 310 30.33 -10.45 -1.64
CA THR A 310 31.29 -9.36 -1.53
C THR A 310 31.42 -8.61 -2.85
N THR A 311 31.77 -7.33 -2.79
CA THR A 311 32.04 -6.51 -3.98
C THR A 311 33.13 -5.48 -3.69
N ARG A 312 33.79 -5.02 -4.77
CA ARG A 312 34.68 -3.85 -4.77
C ARG A 312 34.17 -2.67 -5.60
N ALA A 313 32.94 -2.75 -6.12
CA ALA A 313 32.38 -1.73 -6.99
C ALA A 313 32.21 -0.36 -6.31
N PHE A 314 32.09 -0.32 -4.98
CA PHE A 314 32.03 0.91 -4.18
C PHE A 314 33.41 1.53 -3.86
N GLY A 315 34.51 1.01 -4.41
CA GLY A 315 35.88 1.47 -4.15
C GLY A 315 36.54 0.90 -2.89
N ASP A 316 35.78 0.21 -2.04
CA ASP A 316 36.26 -0.49 -0.84
C ASP A 316 36.01 -2.00 -0.92
N SER A 317 36.41 -2.77 0.10
CA SER A 317 35.90 -4.15 0.25
C SER A 317 34.59 -4.09 1.03
N SER A 318 33.48 -4.43 0.37
CA SER A 318 32.13 -4.38 0.94
C SER A 318 31.47 -5.75 0.94
N LEU A 319 30.64 -6.02 1.96
CA LEU A 319 29.72 -7.17 2.00
C LEU A 319 28.28 -6.68 1.79
N ILE A 320 27.57 -7.28 0.85
CA ILE A 320 26.18 -6.95 0.52
C ILE A 320 25.26 -8.11 0.93
N PHE A 321 24.21 -7.81 1.69
CA PHE A 321 23.08 -8.71 1.93
C PHE A 321 21.90 -8.27 1.07
N VAL A 322 21.35 -9.19 0.28
CA VAL A 322 20.14 -9.00 -0.53
C VAL A 322 18.93 -9.47 0.27
N GLN A 323 17.94 -8.60 0.41
CA GLN A 323 16.73 -8.80 1.18
C GLN A 323 15.49 -8.38 0.39
N ASN A 324 14.31 -8.91 0.74
CA ASN A 324 13.06 -8.42 0.18
C ASN A 324 12.85 -6.93 0.50
N TYR A 325 12.50 -6.14 -0.52
CA TYR A 325 12.19 -4.71 -0.36
C TYR A 325 10.76 -4.52 0.14
N PHE A 326 10.60 -3.58 1.08
CA PHE A 326 9.30 -3.15 1.61
C PHE A 326 9.25 -1.61 1.53
N PRO A 327 8.51 -1.03 0.56
CA PRO A 327 8.52 0.41 0.32
C PRO A 327 8.01 1.22 1.52
N LEU A 328 8.61 2.40 1.72
CA LEU A 328 8.27 3.34 2.79
C LEU A 328 8.30 2.73 4.22
N SER A 329 9.05 1.66 4.43
CA SER A 329 9.21 1.07 5.76
C SER A 329 9.98 2.00 6.68
N LYS A 330 9.53 2.12 7.93
CA LYS A 330 10.18 2.92 8.98
C LYS A 330 10.67 2.01 10.12
N THR A 331 11.82 2.32 10.74
CA THR A 331 12.27 1.57 11.93
C THR A 331 11.37 1.87 13.14
N LEU A 332 11.38 1.00 14.16
CA LEU A 332 10.71 1.31 15.43
C LEU A 332 11.34 2.51 16.15
N VAL A 333 12.62 2.82 15.88
CA VAL A 333 13.26 4.08 16.32
C VAL A 333 12.60 5.29 15.66
N GLU A 334 12.42 5.29 14.33
CA GLU A 334 11.75 6.38 13.61
C GLU A 334 10.29 6.53 14.04
N ALA A 335 9.57 5.43 14.23
CA ALA A 335 8.13 5.44 14.49
C ALA A 335 7.76 5.84 15.94
N HIS A 336 8.58 5.50 16.93
CA HIS A 336 8.22 5.68 18.36
C HIS A 336 9.26 6.44 19.20
N LEU A 337 10.55 6.31 18.89
CA LEU A 337 11.62 6.80 19.78
C LEU A 337 12.20 8.15 19.34
N THR A 338 12.05 8.51 18.06
CA THR A 338 12.52 9.79 17.50
C THR A 338 11.60 10.94 17.97
N PRO A 339 12.15 12.08 18.45
CA PRO A 339 11.33 13.23 18.81
C PRO A 339 10.70 13.85 17.56
N SER A 340 9.38 13.99 17.52
CA SER A 340 8.69 14.74 16.45
C SER A 340 9.02 16.23 16.56
N SER A 341 9.85 16.76 15.67
CA SER A 341 10.15 18.20 15.56
C SER A 341 9.09 18.97 14.79
N THR A 342 7.81 18.68 15.06
CA THR A 342 6.67 19.40 14.49
C THR A 342 6.56 20.80 15.11
N HIS A 343 7.25 21.75 14.48
CA HIS A 343 7.06 23.20 14.52
C HIS A 343 6.65 23.83 15.86
N GLY A 344 7.64 24.38 16.58
CA GLY A 344 7.46 25.67 17.25
C GLY A 344 6.54 25.73 18.47
N THR A 345 6.52 24.72 19.35
CA THR A 345 6.10 24.91 20.76
C THR A 345 6.79 23.91 21.70
N ARG A 346 6.71 24.16 23.02
CA ARG A 346 7.40 23.44 24.10
C ARG A 346 7.30 21.91 23.97
N PHE A 347 8.33 21.22 24.45
CA PHE A 347 8.41 19.78 24.73
C PHE A 347 7.04 19.12 24.97
N GLN A 348 6.42 18.60 23.92
CA GLN A 348 5.23 17.76 24.02
C GLN A 348 5.64 16.46 24.74
N ALA A 349 4.90 16.07 25.77
CA ALA A 349 5.11 14.79 26.43
C ALA A 349 4.86 13.67 25.41
N LYS A 350 5.87 12.82 25.15
CA LYS A 350 5.74 11.73 24.19
C LYS A 350 4.58 10.82 24.60
N THR A 351 3.57 10.69 23.75
CA THR A 351 2.46 9.75 23.96
C THR A 351 3.01 8.33 24.15
N PRO A 352 2.63 7.61 25.21
CA PRO A 352 3.06 6.22 25.40
C PRO A 352 2.47 5.33 24.28
N VAL A 353 3.26 4.36 23.81
CA VAL A 353 2.78 3.37 22.82
C VAL A 353 1.64 2.57 23.46
N SER A 354 0.50 2.44 22.76
CA SER A 354 -0.67 1.75 23.34
C SER A 354 -0.41 0.25 23.55
N GLU A 355 -0.94 -0.31 24.64
CA GLU A 355 -0.62 -1.69 25.02
C GLU A 355 -1.07 -2.72 23.97
N ASN A 356 -2.18 -2.50 23.26
CA ASN A 356 -2.60 -3.38 22.17
C ASN A 356 -1.58 -3.41 21.01
N VAL A 357 -0.91 -2.28 20.72
CA VAL A 357 0.16 -2.23 19.71
C VAL A 357 1.39 -3.00 20.19
N LEU A 358 1.75 -2.88 21.47
CA LEU A 358 2.84 -3.64 22.07
C LEU A 358 2.57 -5.16 22.04
N TRP A 359 1.35 -5.61 22.41
CA TRP A 359 0.97 -7.02 22.30
C TRP A 359 0.95 -7.54 20.85
N GLY A 360 0.57 -6.69 19.89
CA GLY A 360 0.69 -6.97 18.46
C GLY A 360 2.14 -7.17 18.03
N TYR A 361 3.07 -6.35 18.51
CA TYR A 361 4.51 -6.50 18.25
C TYR A 361 5.08 -7.75 18.95
N ILE A 362 4.70 -8.00 20.21
CA ILE A 362 5.14 -9.16 20.99
C ILE A 362 4.77 -10.46 20.27
N SER A 363 3.51 -10.58 19.84
CA SER A 363 3.01 -11.75 19.10
C SER A 363 3.76 -11.95 17.77
N GLN A 364 4.09 -10.86 17.06
CA GLN A 364 4.85 -10.93 15.82
C GLN A 364 6.31 -11.32 16.02
N ILE A 365 6.98 -10.85 17.08
CA ILE A 365 8.36 -11.24 17.41
C ILE A 365 8.40 -12.68 17.94
N ALA A 366 7.42 -13.11 18.74
CA ALA A 366 7.29 -14.51 19.15
C ALA A 366 7.17 -15.45 17.94
N ASN A 367 6.34 -15.10 16.96
CA ASN A 367 6.23 -15.83 15.69
C ASN A 367 7.55 -15.84 14.88
N ALA A 368 8.34 -14.77 14.91
CA ALA A 368 9.66 -14.74 14.29
C ALA A 368 10.62 -15.70 15.01
N LEU A 369 10.73 -15.58 16.34
CA LEU A 369 11.63 -16.39 17.16
C LEU A 369 11.29 -17.88 17.10
N GLN A 370 10.00 -18.25 17.11
CA GLN A 370 9.60 -19.65 17.00
C GLN A 370 10.05 -20.27 15.66
N ALA A 371 9.94 -19.53 14.56
CA ALA A 371 10.41 -19.97 13.24
C ALA A 371 11.95 -19.99 13.10
N ILE A 372 12.67 -19.17 13.86
CA ILE A 372 14.15 -19.10 13.85
C ILE A 372 14.75 -20.20 14.75
N HIS A 373 14.25 -20.32 15.98
CA HIS A 373 14.77 -21.25 16.99
C HIS A 373 14.48 -22.71 16.61
N SER A 374 13.32 -23.00 16.01
CA SER A 374 12.95 -24.35 15.56
C SER A 374 13.84 -24.93 14.44
N VAL A 375 14.56 -24.08 13.70
CA VAL A 375 15.58 -24.51 12.71
C VAL A 375 17.02 -24.43 13.25
N ASN A 376 17.16 -24.34 14.58
CA ASN A 376 18.43 -24.23 15.31
C ASN A 376 19.28 -23.01 14.90
N LEU A 377 18.62 -21.86 14.71
CA LEU A 377 19.25 -20.55 14.51
C LEU A 377 18.87 -19.61 15.68
N ALA A 378 19.46 -18.41 15.70
CA ALA A 378 19.12 -17.32 16.62
C ALA A 378 18.91 -16.02 15.81
N ALA A 379 18.09 -15.09 16.31
CA ALA A 379 17.84 -13.82 15.62
C ALA A 379 19.03 -12.86 15.73
N ARG A 380 19.75 -12.90 16.86
CA ARG A 380 20.99 -12.18 17.22
C ARG A 380 20.90 -10.65 17.26
N CYS A 381 19.92 -10.04 16.59
CA CYS A 381 19.69 -8.61 16.53
C CYS A 381 18.21 -8.27 16.65
N ILE A 382 17.76 -8.01 17.88
CA ILE A 382 16.40 -7.58 18.22
C ILE A 382 16.51 -6.17 18.82
N ASP A 383 16.76 -5.22 17.94
CA ASP A 383 16.97 -3.80 18.26
C ASP A 383 15.94 -2.93 17.51
N PRO A 384 15.37 -1.87 18.13
CA PRO A 384 14.33 -1.07 17.48
C PRO A 384 14.80 -0.37 16.19
N SER A 385 16.11 -0.17 15.97
CA SER A 385 16.66 0.38 14.73
C SER A 385 16.81 -0.67 13.61
N LYS A 386 16.46 -1.94 13.89
CA LYS A 386 16.56 -3.09 12.98
C LYS A 386 15.27 -3.88 12.85
N ILE A 387 14.22 -3.46 13.53
CA ILE A 387 12.84 -3.90 13.32
C ILE A 387 12.11 -2.82 12.53
N ILE A 388 11.54 -3.21 11.39
CA ILE A 388 10.86 -2.29 10.46
C ILE A 388 9.36 -2.48 10.51
N LEU A 389 8.62 -1.37 10.58
CA LEU A 389 7.20 -1.27 10.26
C LEU A 389 7.07 -1.13 8.75
N THR A 390 6.40 -2.10 8.10
CA THR A 390 6.14 -2.04 6.65
C THR A 390 4.71 -1.60 6.34
N ASP A 391 3.84 -1.64 7.36
CA ASP A 391 2.42 -1.40 7.28
C ASP A 391 1.86 -1.12 8.69
N LYS A 392 0.60 -0.68 8.79
CA LYS A 392 -0.03 -0.34 10.07
C LYS A 392 -0.04 -1.56 11.00
N GLY A 393 0.73 -1.48 12.08
CA GLY A 393 0.85 -2.56 13.08
C GLY A 393 1.67 -3.78 12.64
N ARG A 394 2.25 -3.78 11.42
CA ARG A 394 2.99 -4.92 10.86
C ARG A 394 4.49 -4.70 10.91
N ILE A 395 5.18 -5.45 11.77
CA ILE A 395 6.63 -5.40 11.95
C ILE A 395 7.35 -6.60 11.31
N ARG A 396 8.63 -6.41 10.95
CA ARG A 396 9.55 -7.50 10.59
C ARG A 396 10.97 -7.29 11.13
N LEU A 397 11.63 -8.37 11.51
CA LEU A 397 13.08 -8.39 11.79
C LEU A 397 13.86 -8.22 10.48
N SER A 398 14.67 -7.16 10.35
CA SER A 398 15.39 -6.82 9.11
C SER A 398 16.90 -7.10 9.13
N ALA A 399 17.44 -7.57 10.26
CA ALA A 399 18.88 -7.75 10.48
C ALA A 399 19.33 -9.22 10.68
N CYS A 400 18.43 -10.18 10.46
CA CYS A 400 18.73 -11.60 10.47
C CYS A 400 19.87 -11.97 9.51
N SER A 401 20.60 -13.06 9.79
CA SER A 401 21.79 -13.52 9.07
C SER A 401 23.04 -12.64 9.12
N ILE A 402 22.95 -11.36 9.46
CA ILE A 402 24.11 -10.44 9.35
C ILE A 402 25.19 -10.81 10.36
N LEU A 403 24.82 -10.95 11.62
CA LEU A 403 25.77 -11.28 12.70
C LEU A 403 26.30 -12.72 12.60
N ASP A 404 25.63 -13.61 11.87
CA ASP A 404 26.13 -14.96 11.60
C ASP A 404 27.34 -14.95 10.66
N VAL A 405 27.36 -14.05 9.68
CA VAL A 405 28.52 -13.87 8.78
C VAL A 405 29.60 -13.01 9.45
N VAL A 406 29.21 -11.96 10.17
CA VAL A 406 30.15 -11.02 10.77
C VAL A 406 30.88 -11.61 11.98
N GLN A 407 30.19 -12.39 12.82
CA GLN A 407 30.74 -13.01 14.02
C GLN A 407 30.87 -14.54 13.84
N TYR A 408 31.25 -14.98 12.63
CA TYR A 408 31.36 -16.40 12.27
C TYR A 408 32.32 -17.16 13.18
N ASP A 409 33.52 -16.61 13.39
CA ASP A 409 34.60 -17.22 14.19
C ASP A 409 34.43 -17.03 15.71
N ALA A 410 33.27 -16.52 16.18
CA ALA A 410 33.02 -16.30 17.61
C ALA A 410 32.70 -17.59 18.40
N HIS A 411 32.46 -18.71 17.71
CA HIS A 411 32.27 -20.07 18.27
C HIS A 411 31.30 -20.20 19.46
N ARG A 412 30.29 -19.33 19.55
CA ARG A 412 29.28 -19.35 20.61
C ARG A 412 28.24 -20.45 20.40
N SER A 413 27.72 -21.02 21.48
CA SER A 413 26.64 -22.01 21.38
C SER A 413 25.34 -21.36 20.89
N ILE A 414 24.54 -22.11 20.13
CA ILE A 414 23.25 -21.58 19.63
C ILE A 414 22.30 -21.34 20.81
N GLN A 415 22.37 -22.17 21.86
CA GLN A 415 21.59 -22.02 23.09
C GLN A 415 21.86 -20.67 23.77
N GLU A 416 23.13 -20.24 23.91
CA GLU A 416 23.45 -18.91 24.43
C GLU A 416 22.85 -17.80 23.57
N LEU A 417 22.99 -17.87 22.25
CA LEU A 417 22.46 -16.87 21.33
C LEU A 417 20.93 -16.79 21.39
N GLN A 418 20.25 -17.91 21.57
CA GLN A 418 18.79 -17.97 21.78
C GLN A 418 18.37 -17.40 23.15
N GLN A 419 19.18 -17.56 24.20
CA GLN A 419 18.93 -16.87 25.48
C GLN A 419 19.14 -15.36 25.36
N GLU A 420 20.14 -14.91 24.59
CA GLU A 420 20.35 -13.49 24.31
C GLU A 420 19.21 -12.86 23.51
N ASP A 421 18.58 -13.59 22.59
CA ASP A 421 17.38 -13.11 21.89
C ASP A 421 16.27 -12.70 22.88
N PHE A 422 16.02 -13.47 23.94
CA PHE A 422 15.04 -13.09 24.97
C PHE A 422 15.44 -11.82 25.74
N ILE A 423 16.72 -11.68 26.09
CA ILE A 423 17.23 -10.49 26.78
C ILE A 423 17.13 -9.25 25.89
N GLN A 424 17.49 -9.35 24.61
CA GLN A 424 17.35 -8.27 23.63
C GLN A 424 15.87 -7.89 23.42
N PHE A 425 14.96 -8.87 23.35
CA PHE A 425 13.52 -8.65 23.25
C PHE A 425 12.96 -7.94 24.50
N GLY A 426 13.37 -8.32 25.71
CA GLY A 426 13.02 -7.61 26.93
C GLY A 426 13.50 -6.15 26.93
N ARG A 427 14.74 -5.90 26.47
CA ARG A 427 15.31 -4.55 26.33
C ARG A 427 14.58 -3.71 25.27
N LEU A 428 14.20 -4.30 24.14
CA LEU A 428 13.37 -3.65 23.11
C LEU A 428 12.04 -3.17 23.72
N LEU A 429 11.36 -4.02 24.49
CA LEU A 429 10.09 -3.65 25.12
C LEU A 429 10.26 -2.54 26.16
N LEU A 430 11.34 -2.54 26.96
CA LEU A 430 11.67 -1.40 27.83
C LEU A 430 11.94 -0.10 27.05
N CYS A 431 12.61 -0.16 25.89
CA CYS A 431 12.81 1.02 25.04
C CYS A 431 11.46 1.62 24.60
N LEU A 432 10.53 0.77 24.15
CA LEU A 432 9.22 1.19 23.64
C LEU A 432 8.25 1.66 24.74
N THR A 433 8.26 1.04 25.94
CA THR A 433 7.38 1.44 27.05
C THR A 433 7.86 2.71 27.76
N THR A 434 9.18 2.95 27.80
CA THR A 434 9.77 4.16 28.42
C THR A 434 10.06 5.28 27.41
N ASN A 435 9.84 5.05 26.11
CA ASN A 435 10.22 5.95 25.02
C ASN A 435 11.72 6.34 25.00
N THR A 436 12.58 5.45 25.50
CA THR A 436 14.04 5.62 25.67
C THR A 436 14.80 4.90 24.55
N LEU A 437 15.83 5.52 23.99
CA LEU A 437 16.72 4.87 23.00
C LEU A 437 17.60 3.79 23.66
N PRO A 438 17.95 2.69 22.97
CA PRO A 438 18.77 1.61 23.54
C PRO A 438 20.07 2.06 24.21
N VAL A 439 20.76 3.06 23.64
CA VAL A 439 22.00 3.63 24.18
C VAL A 439 21.84 4.37 25.52
N HIS A 440 20.61 4.78 25.86
CA HIS A 440 20.27 5.45 27.11
C HIS A 440 19.60 4.51 28.13
N LEU A 441 19.32 3.25 27.77
CA LEU A 441 18.69 2.26 28.63
C LEU A 441 19.72 1.59 29.57
N THR A 442 20.23 2.37 30.54
CA THR A 442 21.31 1.93 31.44
C THR A 442 20.83 1.22 32.71
N ASN A 443 19.64 1.57 33.23
CA ASN A 443 19.11 1.01 34.48
C ASN A 443 17.73 0.37 34.28
N PHE A 444 17.72 -0.96 34.14
CA PHE A 444 16.49 -1.72 33.89
C PHE A 444 15.48 -1.66 35.05
N ASN A 445 15.94 -1.50 36.30
CA ASN A 445 15.04 -1.45 37.46
C ASN A 445 14.16 -0.19 37.42
N ILE A 446 14.75 0.97 37.13
CA ILE A 446 14.02 2.23 36.96
C ILE A 446 13.05 2.13 35.76
N SER A 447 13.50 1.56 34.65
CA SER A 447 12.65 1.36 33.46
C SER A 447 11.46 0.42 33.72
N LEU A 448 11.66 -0.63 34.52
CA LEU A 448 10.60 -1.57 34.91
C LEU A 448 9.60 -0.93 35.89
N GLU A 449 10.07 -0.07 36.80
CA GLU A 449 9.20 0.73 37.66
C GLU A 449 8.36 1.72 36.85
N GLN A 450 8.95 2.40 35.87
CA GLN A 450 8.24 3.29 34.94
C GLN A 450 7.17 2.54 34.14
N LEU A 451 7.50 1.37 33.59
CA LEU A 451 6.54 0.49 32.90
C LEU A 451 5.36 0.15 33.82
N SER A 452 5.64 -0.22 35.07
CA SER A 452 4.64 -0.63 36.07
C SER A 452 3.64 0.45 36.46
N ARG A 453 3.93 1.73 36.16
CA ARG A 453 3.03 2.88 36.43
C ARG A 453 2.04 3.16 35.29
N VAL A 454 2.26 2.60 34.10
CA VAL A 454 1.52 2.93 32.87
C VAL A 454 0.85 1.71 32.23
N TYR A 455 1.47 0.54 32.32
CA TYR A 455 1.06 -0.67 31.62
C TYR A 455 0.56 -1.77 32.57
N SER A 456 -0.12 -2.77 32.01
CA SER A 456 -0.64 -3.90 32.77
C SER A 456 0.46 -4.71 33.47
N VAL A 457 0.06 -5.35 34.58
CA VAL A 457 0.86 -6.33 35.32
C VAL A 457 1.33 -7.47 34.40
N GLU A 458 0.47 -7.92 33.48
CA GLU A 458 0.79 -8.97 32.50
C GLU A 458 1.96 -8.55 31.58
N LEU A 459 1.96 -7.31 31.07
CA LEU A 459 3.07 -6.81 30.27
C LEU A 459 4.36 -6.70 31.10
N ARG A 460 4.26 -6.16 32.32
CA ARG A 460 5.40 -6.06 33.25
C ARG A 460 6.04 -7.42 33.50
N ASP A 461 5.24 -8.41 33.84
CA ASP A 461 5.72 -9.75 34.20
C ASP A 461 6.26 -10.48 32.97
N THR A 462 5.70 -10.23 31.78
CA THR A 462 6.25 -10.70 30.50
C THR A 462 7.63 -10.11 30.20
N VAL A 463 7.81 -8.80 30.39
CA VAL A 463 9.10 -8.12 30.22
C VAL A 463 10.11 -8.60 31.27
N LEU A 464 9.69 -8.82 32.51
CA LEU A 464 10.53 -9.36 33.58
C LEU A 464 10.98 -10.80 33.27
N TRP A 465 10.08 -11.66 32.79
CA TRP A 465 10.42 -13.02 32.35
C TRP A 465 11.44 -13.00 31.20
N LEU A 466 11.26 -12.12 30.21
CA LEU A 466 12.20 -11.94 29.11
C LEU A 466 13.59 -11.51 29.58
N LEU A 467 13.68 -10.57 30.52
CA LEU A 467 14.93 -10.05 31.07
C LEU A 467 15.61 -10.96 32.10
N THR A 468 14.87 -11.86 32.75
CA THR A 468 15.43 -12.78 33.74
C THR A 468 16.25 -13.87 33.02
N PRO A 469 17.56 -14.02 33.30
CA PRO A 469 18.36 -15.09 32.72
C PRO A 469 17.85 -16.48 33.12
N GLN A 470 18.02 -17.47 32.26
CA GLN A 470 17.70 -18.86 32.58
C GLN A 470 18.48 -19.32 33.82
N GLN A 471 17.79 -19.89 34.81
CA GLN A 471 18.41 -20.52 35.97
C GLN A 471 18.24 -22.05 35.91
N PRO A 472 19.31 -22.84 36.06
CA PRO A 472 19.21 -24.30 36.16
C PRO A 472 18.31 -24.71 37.35
N PRO A 473 17.46 -25.75 37.23
CA PRO A 473 17.33 -26.68 36.10
C PRO A 473 16.30 -26.27 35.02
N ALA A 474 15.65 -25.11 35.15
CA ALA A 474 14.59 -24.70 34.22
C ALA A 474 15.14 -24.45 32.80
N GLN A 475 14.37 -24.83 31.78
CA GLN A 475 14.68 -24.57 30.37
C GLN A 475 13.80 -23.43 29.84
N LYS A 476 14.37 -22.22 29.75
CA LYS A 476 13.70 -21.05 29.20
C LYS A 476 13.63 -21.15 27.68
N GLY A 477 12.49 -21.55 27.13
CA GLY A 477 12.29 -21.84 25.71
C GLY A 477 11.26 -20.95 25.03
N ILE A 478 11.32 -20.87 23.69
CA ILE A 478 10.32 -20.10 22.91
C ILE A 478 8.91 -20.70 23.04
N ASP A 479 8.79 -22.02 23.18
CA ASP A 479 7.50 -22.70 23.36
C ASP A 479 6.89 -22.48 24.74
N GLU A 480 7.71 -22.16 25.75
CA GLU A 480 7.23 -21.71 27.06
C GLU A 480 6.67 -20.28 26.95
N PHE A 481 7.42 -19.38 26.29
CA PHE A 481 7.00 -18.00 26.06
C PHE A 481 5.68 -17.93 25.27
N VAL A 482 5.60 -18.63 24.13
CA VAL A 482 4.41 -18.70 23.27
C VAL A 482 3.20 -19.25 24.04
N ARG A 483 3.41 -20.21 24.94
CA ARG A 483 2.35 -20.74 25.82
C ARG A 483 1.88 -19.70 26.82
N GLY A 484 2.79 -18.93 27.41
CA GLY A 484 2.48 -17.84 28.34
C GLY A 484 1.64 -16.72 27.72
N ILE A 485 1.91 -16.36 26.45
CA ILE A 485 1.21 -15.28 25.74
C ILE A 485 0.10 -15.76 24.78
N ALA A 486 -0.31 -17.04 24.85
CA ALA A 486 -1.19 -17.65 23.85
C ALA A 486 -2.52 -16.89 23.64
N GLY A 487 -3.14 -16.36 24.69
CA GLY A 487 -4.35 -15.55 24.58
C GLY A 487 -4.15 -14.24 23.79
N ARG A 488 -2.98 -13.60 23.95
CA ARG A 488 -2.59 -12.38 23.22
C ARG A 488 -2.27 -12.68 21.75
N ILE A 489 -1.68 -13.85 21.47
CA ILE A 489 -1.51 -14.35 20.10
C ILE A 489 -2.86 -14.58 19.44
N THR A 490 -3.82 -15.25 20.10
CA THR A 490 -5.18 -15.48 19.55
C THR A 490 -5.91 -14.17 19.25
N SER A 491 -5.85 -13.18 20.14
CA SER A 491 -6.44 -11.85 19.89
C SER A 491 -5.75 -11.12 18.72
N THR A 492 -4.42 -11.20 18.63
CA THR A 492 -3.66 -10.62 17.50
C THR A 492 -3.97 -11.35 16.19
N PHE A 493 -4.17 -12.67 16.22
CA PHE A 493 -4.55 -13.47 15.05
C PHE A 493 -5.93 -13.10 14.54
N ASP A 494 -6.92 -12.95 15.42
CA ASP A 494 -8.26 -12.46 15.07
C ASP A 494 -8.22 -11.05 14.43
N GLN A 495 -7.47 -10.11 15.01
CA GLN A 495 -7.25 -8.78 14.42
C GLN A 495 -6.63 -8.87 13.00
N ASN A 496 -5.75 -9.84 12.75
CA ASN A 496 -5.18 -10.07 11.41
C ASN A 496 -6.18 -10.73 10.44
N LEU A 497 -7.08 -11.61 10.90
CA LEU A 497 -8.16 -12.17 10.07
C LEU A 497 -9.14 -11.09 9.64
N GLN A 498 -9.57 -10.22 10.55
CA GLN A 498 -10.44 -9.08 10.23
C GLN A 498 -9.78 -8.12 9.21
N ALA A 499 -8.47 -7.86 9.37
CA ALA A 499 -7.71 -7.04 8.42
C ALA A 499 -7.58 -7.72 7.04
N TYR A 500 -7.40 -9.05 7.00
CA TYR A 500 -7.41 -9.83 5.77
C TYR A 500 -8.76 -9.77 5.06
N ASP A 501 -9.88 -9.90 5.79
CA ASP A 501 -11.22 -9.84 5.23
C ASP A 501 -11.56 -8.44 4.67
N LYS A 502 -11.14 -7.36 5.34
CA LYS A 502 -11.20 -6.00 4.76
C LYS A 502 -10.42 -5.93 3.44
N ALA A 503 -9.14 -6.30 3.45
CA ALA A 503 -8.30 -6.24 2.24
C ALA A 503 -8.87 -7.12 1.11
N ARG A 504 -9.47 -8.28 1.45
CA ARG A 504 -10.17 -9.17 0.53
C ARG A 504 -11.39 -8.48 -0.09
N ALA A 505 -12.21 -7.79 0.70
CA ALA A 505 -13.39 -7.05 0.24
C ALA A 505 -13.01 -5.87 -0.66
N ASP A 506 -11.94 -5.14 -0.33
CA ASP A 506 -11.41 -4.05 -1.15
C ASP A 506 -10.91 -4.59 -2.51
N VAL A 507 -10.18 -5.71 -2.53
CA VAL A 507 -9.77 -6.39 -3.77
C VAL A 507 -10.96 -6.89 -4.59
N MET A 508 -12.01 -7.42 -3.95
CA MET A 508 -13.24 -7.83 -4.65
C MET A 508 -13.91 -6.66 -5.37
N ARG A 509 -13.95 -5.47 -4.74
CA ARG A 509 -14.46 -4.23 -5.34
C ARG A 509 -13.64 -3.81 -6.56
N GLU A 510 -12.32 -3.77 -6.43
CA GLU A 510 -11.44 -3.35 -7.53
C GLU A 510 -11.38 -4.37 -8.70
N VAL A 511 -11.66 -5.65 -8.45
CA VAL A 511 -11.89 -6.64 -9.52
C VAL A 511 -13.09 -6.26 -10.39
N GLU A 512 -14.21 -5.86 -9.78
CA GLU A 512 -15.41 -5.44 -10.51
C GLU A 512 -15.20 -4.09 -11.22
N ASN A 513 -14.52 -3.13 -10.59
CA ASN A 513 -14.10 -1.88 -11.25
C ASN A 513 -13.23 -2.16 -12.49
N GLY A 514 -12.29 -3.09 -12.39
CA GLY A 514 -11.49 -3.56 -13.52
C GLY A 514 -12.30 -4.25 -14.62
N ARG A 515 -13.40 -4.93 -14.29
CA ARG A 515 -14.33 -5.52 -15.28
C ARG A 515 -15.11 -4.44 -16.00
N ALA A 516 -15.70 -3.49 -15.26
CA ALA A 516 -16.40 -2.33 -15.82
C ALA A 516 -15.49 -1.52 -16.75
N ALA A 517 -14.26 -1.21 -16.34
CA ALA A 517 -13.27 -0.52 -17.16
C ALA A 517 -13.01 -1.23 -18.50
N ARG A 518 -12.83 -2.56 -18.49
CA ARG A 518 -12.64 -3.36 -19.72
C ARG A 518 -13.89 -3.40 -20.61
N LEU A 519 -15.10 -3.29 -20.05
CA LEU A 519 -16.32 -3.16 -20.86
C LEU A 519 -16.44 -1.77 -21.48
N MET A 520 -16.19 -0.70 -20.72
CA MET A 520 -16.19 0.66 -21.23
C MET A 520 -15.19 0.84 -22.37
N MET A 521 -13.98 0.28 -22.25
CA MET A 521 -13.00 0.25 -23.35
C MET A 521 -13.52 -0.45 -24.61
N LYS A 522 -14.22 -1.59 -24.48
CA LYS A 522 -14.80 -2.29 -25.65
C LYS A 522 -15.92 -1.48 -26.29
N LEU A 523 -16.83 -0.91 -25.49
CA LEU A 523 -17.92 -0.05 -25.97
C LEU A 523 -17.35 1.18 -26.70
N ALA A 524 -16.36 1.85 -26.13
CA ALA A 524 -15.66 2.98 -26.76
C ALA A 524 -14.86 2.58 -28.02
N THR A 525 -14.46 1.31 -28.17
CA THR A 525 -13.79 0.80 -29.39
C THR A 525 -14.77 0.59 -30.55
N ILE A 526 -16.08 0.50 -30.27
CA ILE A 526 -17.15 0.20 -31.24
C ILE A 526 -17.99 1.44 -31.55
N ASN A 527 -18.46 2.14 -30.51
CA ASN A 527 -19.37 3.27 -30.63
C ASN A 527 -18.69 4.44 -31.35
N GLU A 528 -19.39 5.09 -32.28
CA GLU A 528 -18.91 6.23 -33.09
C GLU A 528 -17.60 5.94 -33.88
N ARG A 529 -17.35 4.67 -34.24
CA ARG A 529 -16.24 4.30 -35.12
C ARG A 529 -16.54 4.78 -36.56
N TYR A 530 -15.81 5.81 -36.99
CA TYR A 530 -16.00 6.47 -38.29
C TYR A 530 -15.91 5.57 -39.54
N ASP A 531 -15.04 4.55 -39.54
CA ASP A 531 -14.95 3.58 -40.64
C ASP A 531 -14.48 2.21 -40.13
N PHE A 532 -15.00 1.17 -40.77
CA PHE A 532 -14.46 -0.19 -40.67
C PHE A 532 -14.69 -0.95 -41.98
N ASN A 533 -13.60 -1.41 -42.60
CA ASN A 533 -13.61 -2.15 -43.87
C ASN A 533 -14.35 -1.45 -45.04
N GLY A 534 -14.38 -0.10 -45.04
CA GLY A 534 -15.03 0.69 -46.09
C GLY A 534 -16.53 0.97 -45.84
N ASP A 535 -17.06 0.61 -44.68
CA ASP A 535 -18.39 1.03 -44.23
C ASP A 535 -18.25 2.17 -43.19
N GLN A 536 -18.51 3.40 -43.63
CA GLN A 536 -18.51 4.59 -42.77
C GLN A 536 -19.67 4.62 -41.77
N ASN A 537 -20.70 3.80 -41.96
CA ASN A 537 -21.86 3.70 -41.08
C ASN A 537 -21.83 2.42 -40.22
N TRP A 538 -20.69 1.73 -40.14
CA TRP A 538 -20.59 0.45 -39.42
C TRP A 538 -21.02 0.56 -37.94
N SER A 539 -20.72 1.68 -37.24
CA SER A 539 -21.17 1.88 -35.86
C SER A 539 -22.67 2.22 -35.72
N GLU A 540 -23.32 2.63 -36.81
CA GLU A 540 -24.70 3.11 -36.84
C GLU A 540 -25.71 2.02 -37.21
N ASN A 541 -25.23 0.82 -37.58
CA ASN A 541 -26.06 -0.23 -38.18
C ASN A 541 -26.23 -1.46 -37.26
N GLY A 542 -27.45 -2.00 -37.22
CA GLY A 542 -27.78 -3.29 -36.60
C GLY A 542 -27.41 -3.39 -35.12
N GLU A 543 -26.65 -4.42 -34.74
CA GLU A 543 -26.24 -4.67 -33.34
C GLU A 543 -25.45 -3.48 -32.73
N ARG A 544 -24.75 -2.66 -33.54
CA ARG A 544 -23.94 -1.52 -33.06
C ARG A 544 -24.82 -0.34 -32.67
N TYR A 545 -25.90 -0.08 -33.44
CA TYR A 545 -26.89 0.92 -33.08
C TYR A 545 -27.50 0.63 -31.70
N MET A 546 -27.77 -0.64 -31.38
CA MET A 546 -28.28 -1.02 -30.06
C MET A 546 -27.27 -0.74 -28.94
N LEU A 547 -25.95 -0.94 -29.19
CA LEU A 547 -24.89 -0.59 -28.25
C LEU A 547 -24.72 0.94 -28.10
N LYS A 548 -25.00 1.71 -29.16
CA LYS A 548 -25.05 3.18 -29.14
C LYS A 548 -26.20 3.69 -28.27
N LEU A 549 -27.42 3.15 -28.44
CA LEU A 549 -28.55 3.47 -27.57
C LEU A 549 -28.32 3.01 -26.11
N PHE A 550 -27.67 1.86 -25.92
CA PHE A 550 -27.30 1.40 -24.57
C PHE A 550 -26.27 2.33 -23.90
N ARG A 551 -25.28 2.87 -24.64
CA ARG A 551 -24.41 3.92 -24.09
C ARG A 551 -25.23 5.12 -23.64
N ASP A 552 -26.16 5.59 -24.47
CA ASP A 552 -26.98 6.75 -24.15
C ASP A 552 -27.84 6.50 -22.89
N TYR A 553 -28.42 5.30 -22.73
CA TYR A 553 -29.12 4.86 -21.50
C TYR A 553 -28.24 4.80 -20.23
N VAL A 554 -26.94 4.46 -20.37
CA VAL A 554 -26.03 4.34 -19.22
C VAL A 554 -25.40 5.67 -18.82
N PHE A 555 -24.97 6.47 -19.80
CA PHE A 555 -24.09 7.62 -19.57
C PHE A 555 -24.73 8.98 -19.87
N HIS A 556 -25.87 9.03 -20.56
CA HIS A 556 -26.58 10.27 -20.91
C HIS A 556 -27.96 10.32 -20.24
N GLN A 557 -28.04 9.90 -18.97
CA GLN A 557 -29.27 10.01 -18.19
C GLN A 557 -29.64 11.48 -17.96
N VAL A 558 -30.94 11.76 -17.97
CA VAL A 558 -31.51 13.06 -17.60
C VAL A 558 -32.61 12.91 -16.55
N ASP A 559 -32.85 13.96 -15.77
CA ASP A 559 -33.98 14.05 -14.85
C ASP A 559 -35.28 14.46 -15.58
N GLY A 560 -36.39 14.55 -14.86
CA GLY A 560 -37.69 14.97 -15.43
C GLY A 560 -37.74 16.41 -15.95
N ASN A 561 -36.70 17.21 -15.74
CA ASN A 561 -36.54 18.57 -16.26
C ASN A 561 -35.52 18.65 -17.42
N GLY A 562 -34.92 17.52 -17.81
CA GLY A 562 -33.86 17.45 -18.83
C GLY A 562 -32.44 17.73 -18.31
N ASN A 563 -32.23 17.88 -17.00
CA ASN A 563 -30.88 18.08 -16.45
C ASN A 563 -30.07 16.77 -16.48
N PRO A 564 -28.77 16.79 -16.79
CA PRO A 564 -27.94 15.59 -16.82
C PRO A 564 -27.77 14.96 -15.42
N VAL A 565 -27.91 13.63 -15.35
CA VAL A 565 -27.80 12.84 -14.11
C VAL A 565 -26.50 12.05 -14.11
N LEU A 566 -25.69 12.24 -13.08
CA LEU A 566 -24.33 11.65 -12.94
C LEU A 566 -24.28 10.52 -11.89
N ASP A 567 -25.26 9.61 -11.89
CA ASP A 567 -25.29 8.46 -10.96
C ASP A 567 -24.28 7.38 -11.36
N MET A 568 -23.07 7.44 -10.79
CA MET A 568 -22.07 6.37 -10.97
C MET A 568 -22.53 5.00 -10.42
N GLY A 569 -23.48 4.97 -9.49
CA GLY A 569 -24.14 3.75 -9.04
C GLY A 569 -24.97 3.11 -10.15
N HIS A 570 -25.73 3.89 -10.94
CA HIS A 570 -26.39 3.42 -12.16
C HIS A 570 -25.36 2.89 -13.16
N MET A 571 -24.35 3.71 -13.49
CA MET A 571 -23.32 3.36 -14.48
C MET A 571 -22.64 2.01 -14.17
N LEU A 572 -22.16 1.83 -12.94
CA LEU A 572 -21.53 0.58 -12.50
C LEU A 572 -22.51 -0.60 -12.49
N ARG A 573 -23.74 -0.42 -11.99
CA ARG A 573 -24.76 -1.48 -12.01
C ARG A 573 -25.07 -1.96 -13.43
N CYS A 574 -25.20 -1.05 -14.39
CA CYS A 574 -25.40 -1.39 -15.80
C CYS A 574 -24.21 -2.13 -16.41
N MET A 575 -22.97 -1.72 -16.09
CA MET A 575 -21.78 -2.44 -16.52
C MET A 575 -21.70 -3.85 -15.92
N SER A 576 -21.99 -4.03 -14.62
CA SER A 576 -22.03 -5.36 -13.99
C SER A 576 -23.12 -6.26 -14.59
N LYS A 577 -24.33 -5.73 -14.81
CA LYS A 577 -25.43 -6.47 -15.46
C LYS A 577 -25.08 -6.89 -16.88
N LEU A 578 -24.41 -6.03 -17.64
CA LEU A 578 -23.89 -6.33 -18.98
C LEU A 578 -22.78 -7.40 -18.94
N ASP A 579 -21.85 -7.34 -17.98
CA ASP A 579 -20.76 -8.32 -17.90
C ASP A 579 -21.26 -9.71 -17.49
N VAL A 580 -22.29 -9.78 -16.63
CA VAL A 580 -23.00 -11.03 -16.33
C VAL A 580 -23.81 -11.47 -17.55
N GLY A 581 -24.56 -10.57 -18.17
CA GLY A 581 -25.55 -10.86 -19.20
C GLY A 581 -26.84 -11.38 -18.59
N THR A 582 -27.48 -10.57 -17.73
CA THR A 582 -28.74 -10.93 -17.06
C THR A 582 -29.93 -10.95 -18.03
N GLU A 583 -30.98 -11.70 -17.69
CA GLU A 583 -32.26 -11.71 -18.43
C GLU A 583 -33.12 -10.45 -18.17
N GLU A 584 -32.66 -9.56 -17.28
CA GLU A 584 -33.29 -8.26 -17.03
C GLU A 584 -33.30 -7.43 -18.30
N ARG A 585 -34.45 -6.81 -18.62
CA ARG A 585 -34.65 -6.00 -19.81
C ARG A 585 -34.62 -4.51 -19.49
N VAL A 586 -33.96 -3.74 -20.35
CA VAL A 586 -33.94 -2.28 -20.34
C VAL A 586 -34.69 -1.74 -21.55
N CYS A 587 -35.32 -0.58 -21.40
CA CYS A 587 -35.91 0.16 -22.51
C CYS A 587 -34.84 1.13 -23.07
N LEU A 588 -34.56 1.02 -24.37
CA LEU A 588 -33.59 1.83 -25.10
C LEU A 588 -34.34 2.65 -26.15
N THR A 589 -34.43 3.95 -25.94
CA THR A 589 -35.15 4.87 -26.84
C THR A 589 -34.21 5.44 -27.89
N SER A 590 -34.68 5.59 -29.13
CA SER A 590 -33.98 6.31 -30.19
C SER A 590 -33.93 7.82 -29.90
N ARG A 591 -32.96 8.52 -30.49
CA ARG A 591 -32.71 9.96 -30.23
C ARG A 591 -33.77 10.91 -30.76
N ASP A 592 -34.62 10.45 -31.68
CA ASP A 592 -35.80 11.14 -32.18
C ASP A 592 -37.05 10.87 -31.30
N GLU A 593 -36.89 10.08 -30.23
CA GLU A 593 -37.92 9.61 -29.31
C GLU A 593 -39.06 8.79 -29.95
N GLN A 594 -38.95 8.44 -31.25
CA GLN A 594 -40.01 7.75 -31.99
C GLN A 594 -40.03 6.24 -31.76
N THR A 595 -38.89 5.63 -31.39
CA THR A 595 -38.75 4.17 -31.30
C THR A 595 -38.19 3.76 -29.94
N SER A 596 -38.78 2.74 -29.32
CA SER A 596 -38.31 2.14 -28.07
C SER A 596 -38.03 0.65 -28.26
N PHE A 597 -36.84 0.21 -27.87
CA PHE A 597 -36.42 -1.19 -27.92
C PHE A 597 -36.34 -1.77 -26.50
N LEU A 598 -37.04 -2.88 -26.25
CA LEU A 598 -36.95 -3.61 -24.98
C LEU A 598 -35.97 -4.78 -25.11
N VAL A 599 -34.76 -4.64 -24.56
CA VAL A 599 -33.63 -5.58 -24.80
C VAL A 599 -33.04 -6.06 -23.49
N SER A 600 -32.69 -7.34 -23.39
CA SER A 600 -32.00 -7.90 -22.22
C SER A 600 -30.50 -7.60 -22.19
N TYR A 601 -29.91 -7.53 -20.99
CA TYR A 601 -28.46 -7.44 -20.85
C TYR A 601 -27.72 -8.62 -21.48
N LYS A 602 -28.35 -9.81 -21.52
CA LYS A 602 -27.85 -11.01 -22.23
C LYS A 602 -27.73 -10.79 -23.75
N GLU A 603 -28.73 -10.18 -24.37
CA GLU A 603 -28.70 -9.82 -25.80
C GLU A 603 -27.66 -8.74 -26.07
N LEU A 604 -27.62 -7.67 -25.26
CA LEU A 604 -26.60 -6.62 -25.35
C LEU A 604 -25.17 -7.18 -25.21
N LYS A 605 -24.95 -8.14 -24.30
CA LYS A 605 -23.67 -8.82 -24.13
C LYS A 605 -23.27 -9.61 -25.38
N LYS A 606 -24.23 -10.26 -26.06
CA LYS A 606 -24.01 -10.97 -27.32
C LYS A 606 -23.64 -9.99 -28.44
N MET A 607 -24.39 -8.90 -28.58
CA MET A 607 -24.14 -7.82 -29.55
C MET A 607 -22.74 -7.20 -29.37
N LEU A 608 -22.34 -6.94 -28.13
CA LEU A 608 -21.00 -6.45 -27.79
C LEU A 608 -19.91 -7.45 -28.15
N ALA A 609 -20.11 -8.74 -27.86
CA ALA A 609 -19.14 -9.79 -28.17
C ALA A 609 -18.96 -10.01 -29.68
N ASN A 610 -20.06 -9.97 -30.44
CA ASN A 610 -20.07 -10.05 -31.91
C ASN A 610 -19.31 -8.87 -32.52
N SER A 611 -19.73 -7.64 -32.19
CA SER A 611 -19.17 -6.41 -32.75
C SER A 611 -17.69 -6.24 -32.41
N PHE A 612 -17.27 -6.53 -31.18
CA PHE A 612 -15.85 -6.54 -30.82
C PHE A 612 -15.07 -7.68 -31.53
N GLY A 613 -15.73 -8.82 -31.74
CA GLY A 613 -15.16 -9.99 -32.41
C GLY A 613 -14.79 -9.74 -33.88
N GLU A 614 -15.54 -8.89 -34.59
CA GLU A 614 -15.20 -8.47 -35.95
C GLU A 614 -13.90 -7.65 -36.01
N LEU A 615 -13.78 -6.64 -35.13
CA LEU A 615 -12.56 -5.81 -35.01
C LEU A 615 -11.34 -6.67 -34.68
N VAL A 616 -11.48 -7.66 -33.78
CA VAL A 616 -10.42 -8.61 -33.42
C VAL A 616 -10.04 -9.54 -34.57
N LYS A 617 -11.00 -9.92 -35.44
CA LYS A 617 -10.69 -10.71 -36.66
C LYS A 617 -9.87 -9.88 -37.64
N ALA A 618 -10.32 -8.67 -37.96
CA ALA A 618 -9.61 -7.78 -38.90
C ALA A 618 -8.17 -7.45 -38.44
N SER A 619 -7.98 -7.20 -37.13
CA SER A 619 -6.65 -6.97 -36.54
C SER A 619 -5.67 -8.14 -36.72
N LYS A 620 -6.16 -9.37 -36.88
CA LYS A 620 -5.30 -10.54 -37.16
C LYS A 620 -4.93 -10.65 -38.63
N SER A 621 -5.87 -10.37 -39.54
CA SER A 621 -5.61 -10.36 -40.98
C SER A 621 -4.52 -9.34 -41.36
N GLY A 622 -4.50 -8.17 -40.70
CA GLY A 622 -3.47 -7.15 -40.89
C GLY A 622 -2.07 -7.47 -40.34
N ARG A 623 -1.86 -8.64 -39.70
CA ARG A 623 -0.53 -9.10 -39.22
C ARG A 623 0.06 -10.24 -40.06
N SER A 624 -0.49 -10.47 -41.25
CA SER A 624 -0.04 -11.53 -42.18
C SER A 624 0.83 -11.00 -43.32
N PHE A 625 1.45 -9.82 -43.13
CA PHE A 625 2.39 -9.17 -44.05
C PHE A 625 3.69 -8.87 -43.30
#